data_AF-A0A3D0PAZ4-F1
#
_entry.id   AF-A0A3D0PAZ4-F1
#
_cell.length_a   1.000
_cell.length_b   1.000
_cell.length_c   1.000
_cell.angle_alpha   90.00
_cell.angle_beta   90.00
_cell.angle_gamma   90.00
#
_symmetry.space_group_name_H-M   'P 1'
#
loop_
_entity.id
_entity.type
_entity.pdbx_description
1 polymer ?
#
loop_
_entity_poly.entity_id
_entity_poly.type
_entity_poly.pdbx_seq_one_letter_code
_entity_poly.pdbx_strand_id
1 'polypeptide(L)' 'MLRKIPILTAKESVSSAAAVALPKTSESPQLLKIRHSMSHVMAMAVQQLFPNARVTIGPWTETG' A
#
# COMPACT_ATOMS: atom_id res chain seq x y z
N MET A 1 4.47 -37.20 -0.82
CA MET A 1 5.40 -36.24 -1.48
C MET A 1 4.84 -34.83 -1.32
N LEU A 2 5.05 -34.18 -0.16
CA LEU A 2 4.59 -32.81 0.09
C LEU A 2 5.81 -31.92 0.34
N ARG A 3 6.00 -30.94 -0.56
CA ARG A 3 7.11 -29.97 -0.52
C ARG A 3 6.81 -28.93 0.56
N LYS A 4 7.67 -28.84 1.57
CA LYS A 4 7.66 -27.76 2.57
C LYS A 4 8.11 -26.46 1.90
N ILE A 5 7.23 -25.46 1.90
CA ILE A 5 7.51 -24.10 1.43
C ILE A 5 8.12 -23.34 2.62
N PRO A 6 9.34 -22.78 2.52
CA PRO A 6 9.89 -21.95 3.58
C PRO A 6 9.27 -20.55 3.49
N ILE A 7 8.34 -20.25 4.39
CA ILE A 7 7.87 -18.89 4.65
C ILE A 7 9.04 -18.09 5.23
N LEU A 8 9.51 -17.12 4.44
CA LEU A 8 10.53 -16.16 4.83
C LEU A 8 10.06 -15.38 6.06
N THR A 9 10.91 -15.42 7.07
CA THR A 9 10.86 -14.70 8.34
C THR A 9 10.56 -13.21 8.17
N ALA A 10 9.36 -12.79 8.58
CA ALA A 10 9.10 -11.40 8.94
C ALA A 10 9.54 -11.21 10.39
N LYS A 11 10.75 -10.67 10.56
CA LYS A 11 11.28 -10.24 11.85
C LYS A 11 10.71 -8.85 12.16
N GLU A 12 9.63 -8.80 12.93
CA GLU A 12 9.21 -7.59 13.65
C GLU A 12 9.28 -7.84 15.14
N SER A 13 10.40 -7.44 15.74
CA SER A 13 10.55 -7.30 17.19
C SER A 13 10.00 -5.93 17.59
N VAL A 14 8.75 -5.89 18.06
CA VAL A 14 8.15 -4.68 18.61
C VAL A 14 8.66 -4.51 20.04
N SER A 15 9.54 -3.53 20.27
CA SER A 15 10.03 -3.18 21.62
C SER A 15 10.15 -1.67 21.81
N SER A 16 9.47 -1.22 22.86
CA SER A 16 9.49 0.09 23.52
C SER A 16 8.81 1.27 22.81
N ALA A 17 8.06 2.02 23.62
CA ALA A 17 7.26 3.20 23.31
C ALA A 17 8.11 4.43 22.89
N ALA A 18 9.04 4.24 21.96
CA ALA A 18 9.59 5.32 21.16
C ALA A 18 8.59 5.63 20.03
N ALA A 19 8.37 6.90 19.73
CA ALA A 19 7.49 7.31 18.64
C ALA A 19 7.90 6.58 17.35
N VAL A 20 7.08 5.64 16.90
CA VAL A 20 7.33 4.88 15.67
C VAL A 20 7.22 5.86 14.51
N ALA A 21 8.36 6.21 13.91
CA ALA A 21 8.40 7.07 12.75
C ALA A 21 7.77 6.32 11.57
N LEU A 22 6.60 6.78 11.13
CA LEU A 22 5.94 6.21 9.97
C LEU A 22 6.71 6.61 8.70
N PRO A 23 7.06 5.65 7.83
CA PRO A 23 7.78 5.95 6.62
C PRO A 23 6.91 6.78 5.65
N LYS A 24 7.52 7.81 5.08
CA LYS A 24 6.91 8.64 4.03
C LYS A 24 6.96 7.93 2.68
N THR A 25 6.11 8.34 1.73
CA THR A 25 6.12 7.73 0.39
C THR A 25 7.45 7.89 -0.31
N SER A 26 8.09 9.06 -0.17
CA SER A 26 9.38 9.34 -0.80
C SER A 26 10.53 8.49 -0.26
N GLU A 27 10.38 7.89 0.92
CA GLU A 27 11.44 7.12 1.59
C GLU A 27 11.47 5.65 1.15
N SER A 28 10.40 5.15 0.50
CA SER A 28 10.33 3.75 0.08
C SER A 28 9.67 3.59 -1.30
N PRO A 29 10.41 3.08 -2.30
CA PRO A 29 9.85 2.77 -3.61
C PRO A 29 8.73 1.74 -3.56
N GLN A 30 8.74 0.85 -2.56
CA GLN A 30 7.68 -0.15 -2.37
C GLN A 30 6.40 0.50 -1.85
N LEU A 31 6.51 1.44 -0.90
CA LEU A 31 5.35 2.20 -0.40
C LEU A 31 4.72 3.07 -1.50
N LEU A 32 5.54 3.69 -2.35
CA LEU A 32 5.07 4.44 -3.51
C LEU A 32 4.23 3.58 -4.44
N LYS A 33 4.73 2.38 -4.80
CA LYS A 33 3.99 1.44 -5.65
C LYS A 33 2.64 1.03 -5.04
N ILE A 34 2.60 0.79 -3.73
CA ILE A 34 1.37 0.40 -3.01
C ILE A 34 0.36 1.56 -2.97
N ARG A 35 0.81 2.79 -2.67
CA ARG A 35 -0.08 3.97 -2.60
C ARG A 35 -0.64 4.34 -3.98
N HIS A 36 0.19 4.23 -5.01
CA HIS A 36 -0.26 4.42 -6.40
C HIS A 36 -1.27 3.34 -6.83
N SER A 37 -0.99 2.05 -6.56
CA SER A 37 -1.92 0.98 -6.94
C SER A 37 -3.25 1.08 -6.20
N MET A 38 -3.27 1.55 -4.95
CA MET A 38 -4.51 1.80 -4.22
C MET A 38 -5.37 2.91 -4.83
N SER A 39 -4.75 3.95 -5.41
CA SER A 39 -5.51 4.98 -6.15
C SER A 39 -6.26 4.38 -7.35
N HIS A 40 -5.66 3.40 -8.04
CA HIS A 40 -6.33 2.66 -9.11
C HIS A 40 -7.46 1.77 -8.61
N VAL A 41 -7.27 1.07 -7.49
CA VAL A 41 -8.32 0.24 -6.88
C VAL A 41 -9.54 1.09 -6.51
N MET A 42 -9.31 2.26 -5.93
CA MET A 42 -10.38 3.22 -5.61
C MET A 42 -11.12 3.67 -6.87
N ALA A 43 -10.38 4.03 -7.93
CA ALA A 43 -10.98 4.41 -9.21
C ALA A 43 -11.86 3.30 -9.82
N MET A 44 -11.43 2.04 -9.74
CA MET A 44 -12.22 0.90 -10.19
C MET A 44 -13.49 0.72 -9.35
N ALA A 45 -13.39 0.83 -8.03
CA ALA A 45 -14.54 0.71 -7.13
C ALA A 45 -15.57 1.82 -7.36
N VAL A 46 -15.11 3.07 -7.53
CA VAL A 46 -15.98 4.23 -7.79
C VAL A 46 -16.73 4.05 -9.11
N GLN A 47 -16.07 3.57 -10.17
CA GLN A 47 -16.74 3.32 -11.46
C GLN A 47 -17.76 2.19 -11.40
N GLN A 48 -17.54 1.17 -10.56
CA GLN A 48 -18.54 0.12 -10.34
C GLN A 48 -19.79 0.64 -9.63
N LEU A 49 -19.62 1.51 -8.62
CA LEU A 49 -20.73 2.09 -7.86
C LEU A 49 -21.42 3.24 -8.62
N PHE A 50 -20.67 4.02 -9.38
CA PHE A 50 -21.13 5.20 -10.11
C PHE A 50 -20.60 5.16 -11.55
N PRO A 51 -21.28 4.47 -12.48
CA PRO A 51 -20.78 4.25 -13.84
C PRO A 51 -20.50 5.52 -14.65
N ASN A 52 -21.15 6.63 -14.32
CA ASN A 52 -20.96 7.92 -14.99
C ASN A 52 -19.85 8.79 -14.35
N ALA A 53 -19.21 8.32 -13.27
CA ALA A 53 -18.14 9.04 -12.61
C ALA A 53 -16.88 9.08 -13.51
N ARG A 54 -16.32 10.27 -13.70
CA ARG A 54 -15.10 10.47 -14.49
C ARG A 54 -13.87 10.38 -13.60
N VAL A 55 -13.10 9.31 -13.75
CA VAL A 55 -11.78 9.18 -13.13
C VAL A 55 -10.75 9.96 -13.98
N THR A 56 -9.96 10.81 -13.33
CA THR A 56 -8.91 11.60 -13.99
C THR A 56 -7.54 11.13 -13.53
N ILE A 57 -6.91 11.81 -12.57
CA ILE A 57 -5.56 11.53 -12.10
C ILE A 57 -5.60 11.16 -10.61
N GLY A 58 -5.01 10.03 -10.25
CA GLY A 58 -4.82 9.58 -8.87
C GLY A 58 -3.34 9.54 -8.48
N PRO A 59 -2.72 10.69 -8.18
CA PRO A 59 -1.35 10.73 -7.69
C PRO A 59 -1.26 10.22 -6.25
N TRP A 60 -0.07 9.77 -5.86
CA TRP A 60 0.22 9.48 -4.45
C TRP A 60 0.62 10.77 -3.72
N THR A 61 0.41 10.83 -2.40
CA THR A 61 0.95 11.91 -1.55
C THR A 61 1.97 11.36 -0.55
N GLU A 62 2.66 12.22 0.20
CA GLU A 62 3.69 11.78 1.16
C GLU A 62 3.18 10.88 2.29
N THR A 63 1.89 10.98 2.62
CA THR A 63 1.23 10.20 3.68
C THR A 63 0.18 9.21 3.16
N GLY A 64 0.04 9.10 1.83
CA GLY A 64 -1.05 8.36 1.18
C GLY A 64 -1.45 9.04 -0.11
#